data_AF-A0A9X9F1P6-F1
#
_entry.id   AF-A0A9X9F1P6-F1
#
_cell.length_a   1.000
_cell.length_b   1.000
_cell.length_c   1.000
_cell.angle_alpha   90.00
_cell.angle_beta   90.00
_cell.angle_gamma   90.00
#
_symmetry.space_group_name_H-M   'P 1'
#
loop_
_entity.id
_entity.type
_entity.pdbx_description
1 polymer ?
#
loop_
_entity_poly.entity_id
_entity_poly.type
_entity_poly.pdbx_seq_one_letter_code
_entity_poly.pdbx_strand_id
1 'polypeptide(L)'
;MDSYAKLIQNQQETDLSKISSINSEFKGNMIQHQRDAKVNAAYWLNNMKPQIMKTDQNIINYNNTFQSYYNDMLIAIDQKDSGKLKADLEKLYADIVKNQNEVDGLLGNLKAFRDRMAKDTNSFKEDTNQLTSILASTNAGIPALEQQINTYNDSIKKSNDMVIAGGVLCIALIT
;
A
#
# COMPACT_ATOMS: atom_id res chain seq x y z
N MET A 1 3.51 -5.35 1.59
CA MET A 1 3.29 -4.08 2.34
C MET A 1 2.85 -4.34 3.78
N ASP A 2 1.82 -5.15 4.03
CA ASP A 2 1.34 -5.46 5.39
C ASP A 2 2.42 -5.88 6.38
N SER A 3 3.31 -6.78 5.98
CA SER A 3 4.41 -7.24 6.84
C SER A 3 5.36 -6.11 7.22
N TYR A 4 5.70 -5.22 6.27
CA TYR A 4 6.52 -4.03 6.54
C TYR A 4 5.80 -3.04 7.45
N ALA A 5 4.51 -2.77 7.21
CA ALA A 5 3.72 -1.87 8.05
C ALA A 5 3.64 -2.38 9.50
N LYS A 6 3.40 -3.69 9.69
CA LYS A 6 3.41 -4.33 11.02
C LYS A 6 4.78 -4.26 11.67
N LEU A 7 5.86 -4.50 10.91
CA LEU A 7 7.22 -4.40 11.42
C LEU A 7 7.49 -2.99 11.95
N ILE A 8 7.21 -1.94 11.16
CA ILE A 8 7.41 -0.54 11.54
C ILE A 8 6.58 -0.17 12.78
N GLN A 9 5.31 -0.58 12.81
CA GLN A 9 4.43 -0.37 13.98
C GLN A 9 5.02 -0.96 15.27
N ASN A 10 5.61 -2.16 15.16
CA ASN A 10 6.16 -2.89 16.31
C ASN A 10 7.59 -2.46 16.67
N GLN A 11 8.26 -1.61 15.89
CA GLN A 11 9.59 -1.12 16.24
C GLN A 11 9.55 -0.35 17.55
N GLN A 12 10.49 -0.62 18.46
CA GLN A 12 10.68 0.21 19.65
C GLN A 12 11.14 1.61 19.27
N GLU A 13 10.76 2.61 20.06
CA GLU A 13 11.23 3.98 19.83
C GLU A 13 12.75 4.04 19.98
N THR A 14 13.41 4.75 19.05
CA THR A 14 14.87 4.87 19.05
C THR A 14 15.35 5.72 20.22
N ASP A 15 16.25 5.18 21.03
CA ASP A 15 16.96 5.92 22.08
C ASP A 15 18.29 6.48 21.55
N LEU A 16 18.36 7.81 21.41
CA LEU A 16 19.55 8.54 20.98
C LEU A 16 20.22 9.30 22.14
N SER A 17 19.79 9.08 23.38
CA SER A 17 20.27 9.82 24.56
C SER A 17 21.79 9.73 24.73
N LYS A 18 22.37 8.55 24.46
CA LYS A 18 23.81 8.27 24.62
C LYS A 18 24.72 8.79 23.50
N ILE A 19 24.15 9.32 22.41
CA ILE A 19 24.95 9.89 21.31
C ILE A 19 25.22 11.36 21.60
N SER A 20 26.39 11.69 22.16
CA SER A 20 26.75 13.06 22.52
C SER A 20 27.19 13.93 21.33
N SER A 21 27.53 13.31 20.20
CA SER A 21 28.02 13.99 18.98
C SER A 21 26.93 14.67 18.15
N ILE A 22 25.66 14.59 18.57
CA ILE A 22 24.51 15.20 17.89
C ILE A 22 23.70 16.06 18.87
N ASN A 23 23.17 17.18 18.40
CA ASN A 23 22.39 18.11 19.22
C ASN A 23 20.96 17.57 19.51
N SER A 24 20.25 18.21 20.43
CA SER A 24 18.90 17.79 20.85
C SER A 24 17.84 17.91 19.76
N GLU A 25 17.94 18.93 18.91
CA GLU A 25 17.01 19.15 17.80
C GLU A 25 17.09 17.99 16.80
N PHE A 26 18.30 17.63 16.40
CA PHE A 26 18.53 16.53 15.46
C PHE A 26 18.07 15.18 16.02
N LYS A 27 18.27 14.92 17.32
CA LYS A 27 17.69 13.75 17.99
C LYS A 27 16.16 13.75 17.89
N GLY A 28 15.54 14.91 18.11
CA GLY A 28 14.10 15.10 17.97
C GLY A 28 13.61 14.76 16.56
N ASN A 29 14.29 15.25 15.53
CA ASN A 29 13.96 14.97 14.13
C ASN A 29 14.03 13.47 13.81
N MET A 30 15.08 12.78 14.23
CA MET A 30 15.23 11.33 14.03
C MET A 30 14.10 10.52 14.68
N ILE A 31 13.71 10.88 15.91
CA ILE A 31 12.58 10.24 16.60
C ILE A 31 11.27 10.56 15.86
N GLN A 32 11.11 11.79 15.37
CA GLN A 32 9.92 12.20 14.64
C GLN A 32 9.77 11.43 13.32
N HIS A 33 10.83 11.24 12.55
CA HIS A 33 10.80 10.42 11.33
C HIS A 33 10.30 9.00 11.61
N GLN A 34 10.74 8.40 12.73
CA GLN A 34 10.26 7.08 13.13
C GLN A 34 8.76 7.09 13.48
N ARG A 35 8.29 8.12 14.18
CA ARG A 35 6.86 8.30 14.50
C ARG A 35 6.02 8.48 13.25
N ASP A 36 6.50 9.27 12.29
CA ASP A 36 5.82 9.50 11.02
C ASP A 36 5.75 8.22 10.19
N ALA A 37 6.83 7.42 10.17
CA ALA A 37 6.83 6.10 9.56
C ALA A 37 5.78 5.17 10.19
N LYS A 38 5.63 5.18 11.53
CA LYS A 38 4.56 4.45 12.22
C LYS A 38 3.18 4.94 11.81
N VAL A 39 2.95 6.26 11.78
CA VAL A 39 1.66 6.84 11.34
C VAL A 39 1.33 6.39 9.91
N ASN A 40 2.29 6.43 8.99
CA ASN A 40 2.11 5.95 7.61
C ASN A 40 1.79 4.45 7.56
N ALA A 41 2.45 3.64 8.38
CA ALA A 41 2.17 2.21 8.49
C ALA A 41 0.75 1.92 9.03
N ALA A 42 0.29 2.65 10.04
CA ALA A 42 -1.09 2.56 10.51
C ALA A 42 -2.08 2.99 9.43
N TYR A 43 -1.78 4.07 8.71
CA TYR A 43 -2.62 4.55 7.62
C TYR A 43 -2.79 3.51 6.52
N TRP A 44 -1.69 2.83 6.13
CA TRP A 44 -1.75 1.69 5.21
C TRP A 44 -2.72 0.61 5.70
N LEU A 45 -2.52 0.13 6.94
CA LEU A 45 -3.28 -0.99 7.49
C LEU A 45 -4.77 -0.68 7.68
N ASN A 46 -5.08 0.54 8.12
CA ASN A 46 -6.42 0.91 8.56
C ASN A 46 -7.24 1.65 7.49
N ASN A 47 -6.61 2.17 6.43
CA ASN A 47 -7.31 2.97 5.42
C ASN A 47 -7.07 2.43 4.01
N MET A 48 -5.82 2.39 3.54
CA MET A 48 -5.51 2.00 2.16
C MET A 48 -5.88 0.55 1.87
N LYS A 49 -5.45 -0.37 2.74
CA LYS A 49 -5.77 -1.79 2.58
C LYS A 49 -7.30 -2.05 2.54
N PRO A 50 -8.11 -1.55 3.49
CA PRO A 50 -9.57 -1.72 3.41
C PRO A 50 -10.20 -1.18 2.13
N GLN A 51 -9.73 -0.04 1.59
CA GLN A 51 -10.26 0.51 0.34
C GLN A 51 -9.92 -0.37 -0.87
N ILE A 52 -8.72 -0.98 -0.91
CA ILE A 52 -8.36 -1.97 -1.93
C ILE A 52 -9.29 -3.19 -1.83
N MET A 53 -9.47 -3.74 -0.62
CA MET A 53 -10.38 -4.87 -0.40
C MET A 53 -11.83 -4.56 -0.79
N LYS A 54 -12.28 -3.32 -0.55
CA LYS A 54 -13.61 -2.87 -1.00
C LYS A 54 -13.73 -2.89 -2.52
N THR A 55 -12.68 -2.53 -3.24
CA THR A 55 -12.65 -2.59 -4.70
C THR A 55 -12.81 -4.03 -5.20
N ASP A 56 -12.09 -4.98 -4.59
CA ASP A 56 -12.26 -6.41 -4.91
C ASP A 56 -13.69 -6.88 -4.63
N GLN A 57 -14.27 -6.46 -3.51
CA GLN A 57 -15.66 -6.77 -3.18
C GLN A 57 -16.65 -6.15 -4.17
N ASN A 58 -16.38 -4.95 -4.69
CA ASN A 58 -17.22 -4.31 -5.70
C ASN A 58 -17.22 -5.11 -7.03
N ILE A 59 -16.10 -5.74 -7.40
CA ILE A 59 -16.01 -6.64 -8.56
C ILE A 59 -16.92 -7.86 -8.35
N ILE A 60 -16.83 -8.50 -7.20
CA ILE A 60 -17.66 -9.66 -6.84
C ILE A 60 -19.15 -9.26 -6.84
N ASN A 61 -19.48 -8.13 -6.22
CA ASN A 61 -20.84 -7.62 -6.15
C ASN A 61 -21.39 -7.32 -7.54
N TYR A 62 -20.61 -6.70 -8.42
CA TYR A 62 -21.02 -6.45 -9.81
C TYR A 62 -21.32 -7.75 -10.56
N ASN A 63 -20.48 -8.78 -10.42
CA ASN A 63 -20.76 -10.08 -11.01
C ASN A 63 -22.09 -10.68 -10.51
N ASN A 64 -22.36 -10.59 -9.21
CA ASN A 64 -23.64 -11.06 -8.65
C ASN A 64 -24.82 -10.26 -9.21
N THR A 65 -24.69 -8.93 -9.32
CA THR A 65 -25.70 -8.09 -9.96
C THR A 65 -25.93 -8.53 -11.40
N PHE A 66 -24.87 -8.66 -12.20
CA PHE A 66 -24.96 -9.09 -13.59
C PHE A 66 -25.68 -10.44 -13.74
N GLN A 67 -25.30 -11.43 -12.91
CA GLN A 67 -25.95 -12.74 -12.91
C GLN A 67 -27.43 -12.66 -12.54
N SER A 68 -27.82 -11.78 -11.62
CA SER A 68 -29.24 -11.59 -11.26
C SER A 68 -30.08 -11.01 -12.39
N TYR A 69 -29.50 -10.17 -13.26
CA TYR A 69 -30.18 -9.61 -14.43
C TYR A 69 -30.08 -10.50 -15.67
N TYR A 70 -29.20 -11.50 -15.68
CA TYR A 70 -28.91 -12.29 -16.88
C TYR A 70 -30.15 -12.99 -17.44
N ASN A 71 -30.90 -13.69 -16.60
CA ASN A 71 -32.13 -14.39 -17.03
C ASN A 71 -33.22 -13.40 -17.47
N ASP A 72 -33.37 -12.27 -16.77
CA ASP A 72 -34.30 -11.21 -17.14
C ASP A 72 -34.01 -10.64 -18.53
N MET A 73 -32.73 -10.42 -18.83
CA MET A 73 -32.30 -9.94 -20.15
C MET A 73 -32.55 -10.98 -21.24
N LEU A 74 -32.33 -12.28 -20.98
CA LEU A 74 -32.67 -13.35 -21.93
C LEU A 74 -34.17 -13.38 -22.22
N ILE A 75 -35.02 -13.28 -21.19
CA ILE A 75 -36.47 -13.22 -21.34
C ILE A 75 -36.88 -12.00 -22.18
N ALA A 76 -36.29 -10.83 -21.91
CA ALA A 76 -36.57 -9.62 -22.68
C ALA A 76 -36.18 -9.78 -24.17
N ILE A 77 -35.08 -10.46 -24.46
CA ILE A 77 -34.64 -10.78 -25.84
C ILE A 77 -35.65 -11.71 -26.52
N ASP A 78 -36.03 -12.80 -25.85
CA ASP A 78 -36.99 -13.79 -26.39
C ASP A 78 -38.35 -13.15 -26.68
N GLN A 79 -38.79 -12.25 -25.82
CA GLN A 79 -40.05 -11.50 -25.95
C GLN A 79 -39.96 -10.30 -26.90
N LYS A 80 -38.76 -9.97 -27.41
CA LYS A 80 -38.46 -8.75 -28.19
C LYS A 80 -38.83 -7.46 -27.44
N ASP A 81 -38.78 -7.47 -26.11
CA ASP A 81 -39.02 -6.31 -25.26
C ASP A 81 -37.75 -5.46 -25.16
N SER A 82 -37.57 -4.60 -26.17
CA SER A 82 -36.46 -3.64 -26.19
C SER A 82 -36.48 -2.64 -25.02
N GLY A 83 -37.65 -2.37 -24.44
CA GLY A 83 -37.80 -1.45 -23.31
C GLY A 83 -37.21 -2.04 -22.04
N LYS A 84 -37.59 -3.28 -21.70
CA LYS A 84 -37.03 -4.00 -20.55
C LYS A 84 -35.53 -4.24 -20.69
N LEU A 85 -35.08 -4.69 -21.87
CA LEU A 85 -33.66 -4.93 -22.11
C LEU A 85 -32.82 -3.66 -21.90
N LYS A 86 -33.28 -2.52 -22.43
CA LYS A 86 -32.62 -1.23 -22.22
C LYS A 86 -32.56 -0.87 -20.74
N ALA A 87 -33.66 -1.00 -20.01
CA ALA A 87 -33.72 -0.65 -18.59
C ALA A 87 -32.77 -1.50 -17.74
N ASP A 88 -32.63 -2.79 -18.03
CA ASP A 88 -31.69 -3.68 -17.32
C ASP A 88 -30.23 -3.31 -17.62
N LEU A 89 -29.91 -3.03 -18.89
CA LEU A 89 -28.58 -2.58 -19.29
C LEU A 89 -28.21 -1.22 -18.67
N GLU A 90 -29.16 -0.29 -18.57
CA GLU A 90 -28.95 1.01 -17.92
C GLU A 90 -28.61 0.86 -16.43
N LYS A 91 -29.22 -0.10 -15.73
CA LYS A 91 -28.88 -0.39 -14.33
C LYS A 91 -27.48 -0.98 -14.19
N LEU A 92 -27.12 -1.94 -15.04
CA LEU A 92 -25.76 -2.52 -15.05
C LEU A 92 -24.72 -1.44 -15.36
N TYR A 93 -25.00 -0.57 -16.31
CA TYR A 93 -24.12 0.55 -16.65
C TYR A 93 -23.95 1.52 -15.48
N ALA A 94 -25.03 1.87 -14.77
CA ALA A 94 -24.95 2.73 -13.60
C ALA A 94 -24.06 2.14 -12.49
N ASP A 95 -24.14 0.82 -12.26
CA ASP A 95 -23.26 0.12 -11.31
C ASP A 95 -21.78 0.13 -11.77
N ILE A 96 -21.51 -0.03 -13.07
CA ILE A 96 -20.16 0.12 -13.63
C ILE A 96 -19.61 1.52 -13.34
N VAL A 97 -20.37 2.57 -13.65
CA VAL A 97 -19.94 3.97 -13.45
C VAL A 97 -19.68 4.26 -11.98
N LYS A 98 -20.54 3.75 -11.08
CA LYS A 98 -20.31 3.87 -9.63
C LYS A 98 -18.98 3.22 -9.23
N ASN A 99 -18.72 1.99 -9.67
CA ASN A 99 -17.49 1.28 -9.36
C ASN A 99 -16.25 1.99 -9.93
N GLN A 100 -16.33 2.55 -11.13
CA GLN A 100 -15.26 3.37 -11.73
C GLN A 100 -14.92 4.58 -10.86
N ASN A 101 -15.92 5.35 -10.42
CA ASN A 101 -15.72 6.51 -9.56
C ASN A 101 -15.06 6.14 -8.21
N GLU A 102 -15.45 5.00 -7.63
CA GLU A 102 -14.81 4.51 -6.39
C GLU A 102 -13.33 4.13 -6.62
N VAL A 103 -13.02 3.51 -7.75
CA VAL A 103 -11.63 3.17 -8.14
C VAL A 103 -10.80 4.42 -8.39
N ASP A 104 -11.35 5.45 -9.06
CA ASP A 104 -10.67 6.72 -9.28
C ASP A 104 -10.33 7.43 -7.96
N GLY A 105 -11.27 7.40 -7.00
CA GLY A 105 -11.04 7.89 -5.64
C GLY A 105 -9.91 7.14 -4.92
N LEU A 106 -9.90 5.80 -5.00
CA LEU A 106 -8.82 4.98 -4.45
C LEU A 106 -7.48 5.31 -5.10
N LEU A 107 -7.43 5.45 -6.43
CA LEU A 107 -6.20 5.80 -7.15
C LEU A 107 -5.66 7.17 -6.71
N GLY A 108 -6.54 8.15 -6.50
CA GLY A 108 -6.19 9.46 -5.94
C GLY A 108 -5.55 9.33 -4.56
N ASN A 109 -6.18 8.56 -3.66
CA ASN A 109 -5.68 8.33 -2.31
C ASN A 109 -4.32 7.61 -2.31
N LEU A 110 -4.13 6.61 -3.16
CA LEU A 110 -2.87 5.88 -3.30
C LEU A 110 -1.74 6.79 -3.80
N LYS A 111 -2.01 7.68 -4.75
CA LYS A 111 -1.04 8.68 -5.23
C LYS A 111 -0.65 9.65 -4.11
N ALA A 112 -1.63 10.21 -3.40
CA ALA A 112 -1.37 11.11 -2.27
C ALA A 112 -0.56 10.42 -1.15
N PHE A 113 -0.90 9.17 -0.83
CA PHE A 113 -0.18 8.38 0.15
C PHE A 113 1.27 8.12 -0.28
N ARG A 114 1.49 7.74 -1.54
CA ARG A 114 2.83 7.58 -2.12
C ARG A 114 3.65 8.86 -2.04
N ASP A 115 3.06 10.01 -2.39
CA ASP A 115 3.78 11.28 -2.41
C ASP A 115 4.18 11.72 -1.01
N ARG A 116 3.30 11.51 -0.01
CA ARG A 116 3.64 11.68 1.41
C ARG A 116 4.80 10.78 1.82
N MET A 117 4.72 9.47 1.53
CA MET A 117 5.80 8.53 1.87
C MET A 117 7.13 8.93 1.23
N ALA A 118 7.11 9.42 -0.02
CA ALA A 118 8.32 9.85 -0.71
C ALA A 118 8.98 11.05 -0.01
N LYS A 119 8.17 12.04 0.41
CA LYS A 119 8.67 13.20 1.17
C LYS A 119 9.27 12.79 2.51
N ASP A 120 8.54 11.96 3.27
CA ASP A 120 8.99 11.50 4.59
C ASP A 120 10.28 10.66 4.47
N THR A 121 10.36 9.77 3.46
CA THR A 121 11.54 8.94 3.20
C THR A 121 12.75 9.78 2.78
N ASN A 122 12.58 10.80 1.94
CA ASN A 122 13.68 11.66 1.52
C ASN A 122 14.23 12.46 2.71
N SER A 123 13.33 13.05 3.52
CA SER A 123 13.72 13.81 4.71
C SER A 123 14.46 12.93 5.73
N PHE A 124 13.94 11.72 5.97
CA PHE A 124 14.60 10.74 6.83
C PHE A 124 15.98 10.31 6.30
N LYS A 125 16.12 10.14 4.99
CA LYS A 125 17.39 9.76 4.35
C LYS A 125 18.44 10.87 4.46
N GLU A 126 18.04 12.12 4.30
CA GLU A 126 18.94 13.27 4.48
C GLU A 126 19.51 13.30 5.91
N ASP A 127 18.64 13.22 6.92
CA ASP A 127 19.07 13.18 8.32
C ASP A 127 19.88 11.91 8.64
N THR A 128 19.49 10.75 8.12
CA THR A 128 20.25 9.51 8.33
C THR A 128 21.64 9.58 7.72
N ASN A 129 21.81 10.16 6.53
CA ASN A 129 23.12 10.34 5.90
C ASN A 129 24.02 11.27 6.73
N GLN A 130 23.45 12.34 7.29
CA GLN A 130 24.18 13.22 8.21
C GLN A 130 24.59 12.47 9.48
N LEU A 131 23.68 11.68 10.07
CA LEU A 131 23.97 10.87 11.25
C LEU A 131 25.09 9.85 10.97
N THR A 132 25.00 9.10 9.87
CA THR A 132 26.02 8.14 9.44
C THR A 132 27.37 8.83 9.25
N SER A 133 27.42 10.03 8.67
CA SER A 133 28.66 10.77 8.48
C SER A 133 29.34 11.15 9.81
N ILE A 134 28.55 11.62 10.78
CA ILE A 134 29.03 11.95 12.15
C ILE A 134 29.50 10.69 12.89
N LEU A 135 28.79 9.59 12.71
CA LEU A 135 29.12 8.30 13.34
C LEU A 135 30.35 7.65 12.69
N ALA A 136 30.50 7.72 11.38
CA ALA A 136 31.65 7.19 10.65
C ALA A 136 32.95 7.90 11.01
N SER A 137 32.92 9.21 11.30
CA SER A 137 34.09 9.93 11.81
C SER A 137 34.50 9.49 13.22
N THR A 138 33.60 8.80 13.94
CA THR A 138 33.82 8.33 15.32
C THR A 138 34.05 6.81 15.39
N ASN A 139 33.47 6.04 14.46
CA ASN A 139 33.56 4.60 14.37
C ASN A 139 33.39 4.11 12.92
N ALA A 140 34.50 3.67 12.31
CA ALA A 140 34.55 3.23 10.92
C ALA A 140 33.74 1.95 10.62
N GLY A 141 33.26 1.21 11.64
CA GLY A 141 32.45 0.00 11.45
C GLY A 141 30.98 0.25 11.09
N ILE A 142 30.45 1.46 11.35
CA ILE A 142 29.04 1.77 11.15
C ILE A 142 28.60 1.71 9.67
N PRO A 143 29.34 2.28 8.71
CA PRO A 143 29.02 2.13 7.29
C PRO A 143 28.96 0.68 6.81
N ALA A 144 29.84 -0.19 7.32
CA ALA A 144 29.86 -1.60 6.94
C ALA A 144 28.61 -2.35 7.45
N LEU A 145 28.14 -2.04 8.66
CA LEU A 145 26.91 -2.60 9.22
C LEU A 145 25.67 -2.11 8.45
N GLU A 146 25.64 -0.82 8.09
CA GLU A 146 24.56 -0.26 7.26
C GLU A 146 24.46 -0.99 5.90
N GLN A 147 25.60 -1.25 5.25
CA GLN A 147 25.64 -2.00 3.99
C GLN A 147 25.14 -3.44 4.14
N GLN A 148 25.45 -4.11 5.26
CA GLN A 148 24.93 -5.45 5.55
C GLN A 148 23.41 -5.43 5.73
N ILE A 149 22.87 -4.45 6.45
CA ILE A 149 21.41 -4.28 6.62
C ILE A 149 20.73 -4.09 5.27
N ASN A 150 21.27 -3.23 4.41
CA ASN A 150 20.72 -3.01 3.07
C ASN A 150 20.72 -4.29 2.23
N THR A 151 21.79 -5.08 2.29
CA THR A 151 21.89 -6.37 1.60
C THR A 151 20.83 -7.37 2.08
N TYR A 152 20.58 -7.42 3.39
CA TYR A 152 19.53 -8.27 3.95
C TYR A 152 18.13 -7.80 3.56
N ASN A 153 17.87 -6.48 3.59
CA ASN A 153 16.59 -5.92 3.16
C ASN A 153 16.29 -6.21 1.68
N ASP A 154 17.29 -6.11 0.79
CA ASP A 154 17.15 -6.45 -0.62
C ASP A 154 16.84 -7.94 -0.83
N SER A 155 17.49 -8.80 -0.04
CA SER A 155 17.24 -10.25 -0.08
C SER A 155 15.82 -10.59 0.39
N ILE A 156 15.34 -9.97 1.46
CA ILE A 156 13.97 -10.11 1.96
C ILE A 156 12.96 -9.63 0.92
N LYS A 157 13.21 -8.48 0.29
CA LYS A 157 12.37 -7.95 -0.78
C LYS A 157 12.26 -8.94 -1.94
N LYS A 158 13.39 -9.41 -2.46
CA LYS A 158 13.44 -10.38 -3.56
C LYS A 158 12.68 -11.67 -3.25
N SER A 159 12.83 -12.19 -2.04
CA SER A 159 12.12 -13.39 -1.60
C SER A 159 10.60 -13.17 -1.54
N ASN A 160 10.16 -12.04 -0.97
CA ASN A 160 8.74 -11.69 -0.95
C ASN A 160 8.14 -11.54 -2.36
N ASP A 161 8.86 -10.87 -3.27
CA ASP A 161 8.41 -10.68 -4.65
C ASP A 161 8.25 -12.05 -5.37
N MET A 162 9.17 -13.00 -5.14
CA MET A 162 9.07 -14.36 -5.68
C MET A 162 7.87 -15.14 -5.13
N VAL A 163 7.59 -15.05 -3.83
CA VAL A 163 6.43 -15.73 -3.22
C VAL A 163 5.11 -15.17 -3.76
N ILE A 164 5.01 -13.84 -3.92
CA ILE A 164 3.82 -13.20 -4.49
C ILE A 164 3.63 -13.63 -5.95
N ALA A 165 4.68 -13.59 -6.76
CA ALA A 165 4.62 -14.00 -8.16
C ALA A 165 4.20 -15.48 -8.31
N GLY A 166 4.76 -16.37 -7.48
CA GLY A 166 4.38 -17.78 -7.45
C GLY A 166 2.91 -17.99 -7.06
N GLY A 167 2.43 -17.27 -6.04
CA GLY A 167 1.03 -17.34 -5.59
C GLY A 167 0.03 -16.88 -6.65
N VAL A 168 0.33 -15.79 -7.37
CA VAL A 168 -0.52 -15.28 -8.47
C VAL A 168 -0.58 -16.28 -9.63
N LEU A 169 0.55 -16.90 -10.00
CA LEU A 169 0.59 -17.92 -11.05
C LEU A 169 -0.24 -19.16 -10.69
N CYS A 170 -0.21 -19.60 -9.43
CA CYS A 170 -1.02 -20.72 -8.99
C CYS A 170 -2.52 -20.42 -9.08
N ILE A 171 -2.98 -19.22 -8.72
CA ILE A 171 -4.41 -18.86 -8.81
C ILE A 171 -4.86 -18.80 -10.28
N ALA A 172 -4.05 -18.22 -11.17
CA ALA A 172 -4.35 -18.14 -12.61
C ALA A 172 -4.37 -19.51 -13.32
N LEU A 173 -3.80 -20.55 -12.72
CA LEU A 173 -3.84 -21.93 -13.24
C LEU A 173 -5.03 -22.75 -12.67
N ILE A 174 -5.73 -22.23 -11.65
CA ILE A 174 -6.83 -22.92 -10.96
C ILE A 174 -8.20 -22.26 -11.27
N THR A 175 -8.20 -21.05 -11.84
CA THR A 175 -9.37 -20.39 -12.45
C THR A 175 -9.43 -20.61 -13.95
#